data_AF-A0A7J8XI71-F1
#
_entry.id   AF-A0A7J8XI71-F1
#
_cell.length_a   1.000
_cell.length_b   1.000
_cell.length_c   1.000
_cell.angle_alpha   90.00
_cell.angle_beta   90.00
_cell.angle_gamma   90.00
#
_symmetry.space_group_name_H-M   'P 1'
#
loop_
_entity.id
_entity.type
_entity.pdbx_description
1 polymer ?
#
loop_
_entity_poly.entity_id
_entity_poly.type
_entity_poly.pdbx_seq_one_letter_code
_entity_poly.pdbx_strand_id
1 'polypeptide(L)'
;MSVAEIFKLHGESFFRKKERLSSKKQLVVSTGGGAVVRDVNWDYMQKKGIVVWLDVPLEALAQRIAAVGTHSRPLLHYEDGDPYTKALKRLSYLLEQRGKNYAKANARVSLE
;
A
#
# COMPACT_ATOMS: atom_id res chain seq x y z
N MET A 1 -6.51 7.55 16.94
CA MET A 1 -5.84 8.36 15.90
C MET A 1 -5.95 7.64 14.57
N SER A 2 -6.35 8.35 13.52
CA SER A 2 -6.37 7.84 12.15
C SER A 2 -4.95 7.68 11.58
N VAL A 3 -4.81 6.90 10.51
CA VAL A 3 -3.51 6.77 9.82
C VAL A 3 -3.04 8.13 9.30
N ALA A 4 -3.94 8.97 8.78
CA ALA A 4 -3.61 10.33 8.34
C ALA A 4 -3.08 11.21 9.47
N GLU A 5 -3.68 11.14 10.66
CA GLU A 5 -3.20 11.87 11.84
C GLU A 5 -1.81 11.41 12.27
N ILE A 6 -1.56 10.10 12.30
CA ILE A 6 -0.24 9.54 12.67
C ILE A 6 0.83 10.00 11.68
N PHE A 7 0.53 9.98 10.38
CA PHE A 7 1.45 10.49 9.35
C PHE A 7 1.71 12.00 9.52
N LYS A 8 0.68 12.79 9.81
CA LYS A 8 0.81 14.24 10.01
C LYS A 8 1.64 14.58 11.25
N LEU A 9 1.45 13.86 12.35
CA LEU A 9 2.08 14.17 13.65
C LEU A 9 3.46 13.54 13.84
N HIS A 10 3.70 12.36 13.27
CA HIS A 10 4.91 11.58 13.51
C HIS A 10 5.66 11.16 12.25
N GLY A 11 5.09 11.42 11.07
CA GLY A 11 5.69 11.05 9.78
C GLY A 11 5.53 9.56 9.43
N GLU A 12 5.82 9.25 8.16
CA GLU A 12 5.74 7.88 7.64
C GLU A 12 6.71 6.92 8.35
N SER A 13 7.95 7.34 8.58
CA SER A 13 8.98 6.48 9.20
C SER A 13 8.53 5.96 10.57
N PHE A 14 7.89 6.81 11.39
CA PHE A 14 7.33 6.39 12.67
C PHE A 14 6.19 5.38 12.49
N PHE A 15 5.24 5.67 11.59
CA PHE A 15 4.15 4.75 11.29
C PHE A 15 4.68 3.37 10.87
N ARG A 16 5.67 3.32 9.97
CA ARG A 16 6.29 2.07 9.50
C ARG A 16 7.03 1.32 10.58
N LYS A 17 7.60 2.00 11.58
CA LYS A 17 8.19 1.35 12.77
C LYS A 17 7.14 0.67 13.65
N LYS A 18 5.92 1.21 13.69
CA LYS A 18 4.80 0.71 14.49
C LYS A 18 3.89 -0.28 13.74
N GLU A 19 3.90 -0.26 12.41
CA GLU A 19 3.20 -1.23 11.56
C GLU A 19 3.72 -2.64 11.87
N ARG A 20 2.83 -3.51 12.39
CA ARG A 20 3.14 -4.89 12.78
C ARG A 20 2.03 -5.82 12.29
N LEU A 21 2.42 -7.05 11.95
CA LEU A 21 1.51 -8.09 11.49
C LEU A 21 0.97 -8.90 12.69
N SER A 22 -0.26 -9.39 12.54
CA SER A 22 -0.92 -10.22 13.56
C SER A 22 -0.21 -11.57 13.72
N SER A 23 -0.12 -12.06 14.95
CA SER A 23 0.42 -13.40 15.28
C SER A 23 -0.65 -14.51 15.32
N LYS A 24 -1.92 -14.15 15.11
CA LYS A 24 -3.04 -15.10 15.10
C LYS A 24 -2.94 -16.04 13.89
N LYS A 25 -3.43 -17.28 14.05
CA LYS A 25 -3.47 -18.31 13.00
C LYS A 25 -4.83 -18.31 12.29
N GLN A 26 -4.88 -18.89 11.08
CA GLN A 26 -6.12 -19.10 10.30
C GLN A 26 -6.86 -17.78 10.00
N LEU A 27 -6.17 -16.81 9.40
CA LEU A 27 -6.74 -15.52 9.04
C LEU A 27 -6.35 -15.15 7.61
N VAL A 28 -7.23 -14.39 6.96
CA VAL A 28 -6.89 -13.59 5.77
C VAL A 28 -6.60 -12.17 6.26
N VAL A 29 -5.40 -11.66 5.96
CA VAL A 29 -4.97 -10.32 6.39
C VAL A 29 -4.75 -9.46 5.16
N SER A 30 -5.56 -8.41 5.01
CA SER A 30 -5.27 -7.33 4.06
C SER A 30 -4.23 -6.41 4.66
N THR A 31 -3.14 -6.16 3.93
CA THR A 31 -2.06 -5.27 4.37
C THR A 31 -2.14 -3.91 3.69
N GLY A 32 -1.60 -2.88 4.33
CA GLY A 32 -1.43 -1.58 3.68
C GLY A 32 -0.39 -1.66 2.57
N GLY A 33 -0.55 -0.90 1.50
CA GLY A 33 0.37 -0.92 0.33
C GLY A 33 1.81 -0.44 0.60
N GLY A 34 2.16 -0.11 1.85
CA GLY A 34 3.55 0.15 2.24
C GLY A 34 4.11 -0.89 3.22
N ALA A 35 3.35 -1.93 3.57
CA ALA A 35 3.83 -3.00 4.44
C ALA A 35 5.07 -3.70 3.85
N VAL A 36 5.17 -3.74 2.53
CA VAL A 36 6.30 -4.30 1.76
C VAL A 36 7.56 -3.42 1.74
N VAL A 37 7.53 -2.22 2.35
CA VAL A 37 8.68 -1.29 2.35
C VAL A 37 9.77 -1.74 3.31
N ARG A 38 9.41 -2.42 4.41
CA ARG A 38 10.37 -2.93 5.39
C ARG A 38 10.58 -4.43 5.18
N ASP A 39 11.83 -4.83 4.97
CA ASP A 39 12.20 -6.24 4.79
C ASP A 39 11.75 -7.12 5.97
N VAL A 40 11.74 -6.56 7.20
CA VAL A 40 11.28 -7.29 8.40
C VAL A 40 9.83 -7.76 8.27
N ASN A 41 8.98 -6.98 7.60
CA ASN A 41 7.58 -7.35 7.38
C ASN A 41 7.50 -8.44 6.32
N TRP A 42 8.35 -8.35 5.28
CA TRP A 42 8.43 -9.34 4.23
C TRP A 42 8.83 -10.72 4.77
N ASP A 43 9.92 -10.76 5.54
CA ASP A 43 10.40 -11.99 6.19
C ASP A 43 9.33 -12.60 7.09
N TYR A 44 8.59 -11.76 7.80
CA TYR A 44 7.50 -12.23 8.65
C TYR A 44 6.37 -12.86 7.84
N MET A 45 5.91 -12.19 6.76
CA MET A 45 4.82 -12.71 5.92
C MET A 45 5.21 -14.03 5.25
N GLN A 46 6.39 -14.08 4.64
CA GLN A 46 6.89 -15.28 3.93
C GLN A 46 7.07 -16.49 4.86
N LYS A 47 7.47 -16.27 6.12
CA LYS A 47 7.65 -17.35 7.11
C LYS A 47 6.34 -17.84 7.71
N LYS A 48 5.27 -17.04 7.67
CA LYS A 48 4.03 -17.30 8.41
C LYS A 48 2.86 -17.73 7.53
N GLY A 49 2.93 -17.54 6.22
CA GLY A 49 1.86 -17.94 5.33
C GLY A 49 2.17 -17.65 3.87
N ILE A 50 1.11 -17.61 3.07
CA ILE A 50 1.15 -17.34 1.63
C ILE A 50 0.84 -15.86 1.41
N VAL A 51 1.73 -15.17 0.71
CA VAL A 51 1.54 -13.79 0.29
C VAL A 51 0.97 -13.78 -1.13
N VAL A 52 -0.17 -13.10 -1.29
CA VAL A 52 -0.83 -12.91 -2.58
C VAL A 52 -0.75 -11.43 -2.96
N TRP A 53 -0.17 -11.14 -4.12
CA TRP A 53 -0.19 -9.81 -4.71
C TRP A 53 -1.40 -9.67 -5.63
N LEU A 54 -2.29 -8.73 -5.30
CA LEU A 54 -3.37 -8.28 -6.17
C LEU A 54 -2.82 -7.22 -7.11
N ASP A 55 -2.51 -7.62 -8.33
CA ASP A 55 -1.97 -6.72 -9.34
C ASP A 55 -3.10 -6.13 -10.18
N VAL A 56 -3.26 -4.82 -10.07
CA VAL A 56 -4.38 -4.09 -10.65
C VAL A 56 -3.82 -2.97 -11.51
N PRO A 57 -4.32 -2.79 -12.75
CA PRO A 57 -3.91 -1.69 -13.61
C PRO A 57 -3.99 -0.34 -12.89
N LEU A 58 -2.97 0.50 -13.09
CA LEU A 58 -2.84 1.77 -12.38
C LEU A 58 -3.99 2.73 -12.72
N GLU A 59 -4.49 2.68 -13.94
CA GLU A 59 -5.63 3.43 -14.45
C GLU A 59 -6.89 3.10 -13.64
N ALA A 60 -7.14 1.80 -13.42
CA ALA A 60 -8.28 1.34 -12.63
C ALA A 60 -8.15 1.76 -11.15
N LEU A 61 -6.94 1.69 -10.58
CA LEU A 61 -6.67 2.18 -9.23
C LEU A 61 -6.88 3.70 -9.11
N ALA A 62 -6.41 4.45 -10.10
CA ALA A 62 -6.55 5.91 -10.16
C ALA A 62 -8.02 6.33 -10.28
N GLN A 63 -8.81 5.67 -11.12
CA GLN A 63 -10.27 5.89 -11.21
C GLN A 63 -10.96 5.64 -9.87
N ARG A 64 -10.66 4.52 -9.20
CA ARG A 64 -11.22 4.20 -7.87
C ARG A 64 -10.87 5.26 -6.83
N ILE A 65 -9.64 5.77 -6.85
CA ILE A 65 -9.19 6.82 -5.93
C ILE A 65 -9.87 8.15 -6.25
N ALA A 66 -9.96 8.53 -7.51
CA ALA A 66 -10.62 9.77 -7.93
C ALA A 66 -12.10 9.80 -7.52
N ALA A 67 -12.80 8.67 -7.63
CA ALA A 67 -14.20 8.54 -7.23
C ALA A 67 -14.43 8.61 -5.71
N VAL A 68 -13.52 8.05 -4.91
CA VAL A 68 -13.68 7.97 -3.43
C VAL A 68 -13.03 9.14 -2.70
N GLY A 69 -12.01 9.75 -3.28
CA GLY A 69 -11.18 10.79 -2.67
C GLY A 69 -9.99 10.24 -1.86
N THR A 70 -9.16 11.17 -1.38
CA THR A 70 -7.86 10.88 -0.77
C THR A 70 -7.80 11.14 0.73
N HIS A 71 -8.90 11.52 1.38
CA HIS A 71 -8.93 11.89 2.80
C HIS A 71 -8.22 10.88 3.72
N SER A 72 -8.41 9.57 3.50
CA SER A 72 -7.79 8.49 4.28
C SER A 72 -6.44 8.00 3.74
N ARG A 73 -5.89 8.63 2.69
CA ARG A 73 -4.72 8.16 1.93
C ARG A 73 -3.57 9.16 2.06
N PRO A 74 -2.75 9.11 3.12
CA PRO A 74 -1.81 10.18 3.47
C PRO A 74 -0.74 10.43 2.40
N LEU A 75 -0.40 9.41 1.62
CA LEU A 75 0.59 9.50 0.53
C LEU A 75 0.02 10.08 -0.78
N LEU A 76 -1.29 10.35 -0.84
CA LEU A 76 -2.01 10.91 -2.00
C LEU A 76 -2.58 12.31 -1.70
N HIS A 77 -2.11 12.98 -0.64
CA HIS A 77 -2.52 14.33 -0.28
C HIS A 77 -1.71 15.40 -1.06
N TYR A 78 -2.42 16.17 -1.88
CA TYR A 78 -2.13 17.50 -2.47
C TYR A 78 -1.07 17.71 -3.58
N GLU A 79 -1.57 18.30 -4.68
CA GLU A 79 -1.16 19.50 -5.47
C GLU A 79 -2.48 20.04 -6.11
N ASP A 80 -2.49 21.16 -6.86
CA ASP A 80 -3.66 21.60 -7.66
C ASP A 80 -3.86 20.74 -8.94
N GLY A 81 -5.09 20.65 -9.47
CA GLY A 81 -5.41 19.89 -10.70
C GLY A 81 -6.38 18.70 -10.58
N ASP A 82 -6.46 17.88 -11.63
CA ASP A 82 -7.40 16.75 -11.75
C ASP A 82 -7.07 15.55 -10.81
N PRO A 83 -8.05 15.02 -10.03
CA PRO A 83 -7.82 13.91 -9.10
C PRO A 83 -7.29 12.62 -9.73
N TYR A 84 -7.75 12.27 -10.93
CA TYR A 84 -7.32 11.04 -11.61
C TYR A 84 -5.85 11.11 -12.00
N THR A 85 -5.45 12.19 -12.68
CA THR A 85 -4.07 12.41 -13.13
C THR A 85 -3.08 12.37 -11.96
N LYS A 86 -3.45 12.97 -10.82
CA LYS A 86 -2.64 12.95 -9.60
C LYS A 86 -2.50 11.55 -9.02
N ALA A 87 -3.62 10.83 -8.89
CA ALA A 87 -3.61 9.47 -8.37
C ALA A 87 -2.73 8.58 -9.25
N LEU A 88 -2.87 8.68 -10.58
CA LEU A 88 -2.07 7.92 -11.53
C LEU A 88 -0.57 8.22 -11.37
N LYS A 89 -0.17 9.49 -11.42
CA LYS A 89 1.24 9.91 -11.25
C LYS A 89 1.84 9.37 -9.96
N ARG A 90 1.10 9.47 -8.85
CA ARG A 90 1.57 9.02 -7.55
C ARG A 90 1.63 7.50 -7.44
N LEU A 91 0.64 6.79 -7.98
CA LEU A 91 0.64 5.34 -8.04
C LEU A 91 1.81 4.80 -8.86
N SER A 92 2.10 5.40 -10.02
CA SER A 92 3.24 5.02 -10.86
C SER A 92 4.56 5.14 -10.10
N TYR A 93 4.79 6.28 -9.42
CA TYR A 93 5.96 6.47 -8.57
C TYR A 93 6.03 5.43 -7.45
N LEU A 94 4.93 5.16 -6.75
CA LEU A 94 4.91 4.18 -5.66
C LEU A 94 5.13 2.74 -6.16
N LEU A 95 4.60 2.40 -7.32
CA LEU A 95 4.79 1.08 -7.93
C LEU A 95 6.24 0.89 -8.35
N GLU A 96 6.89 1.90 -8.92
CA GLU A 96 8.31 1.82 -9.27
C GLU A 96 9.18 1.50 -8.03
N GLN A 97 8.92 2.16 -6.91
CA GLN A 97 9.65 1.95 -5.66
C GLN A 97 9.36 0.59 -5.01
N ARG A 98 8.14 0.05 -5.17
CA ARG A 98 7.65 -1.11 -4.40
C ARG A 98 7.49 -2.37 -5.24
N GLY A 99 7.50 -2.27 -6.56
CA GLY A 99 7.15 -3.34 -7.50
C GLY A 99 8.03 -4.57 -7.34
N LYS A 100 9.34 -4.36 -7.16
CA LYS A 100 10.29 -5.46 -6.88
C LYS A 100 9.95 -6.22 -5.59
N ASN A 101 9.35 -5.57 -4.60
CA ASN A 101 8.95 -6.23 -3.37
C ASN A 101 7.59 -6.94 -3.52
N TYR A 102 6.64 -6.35 -4.23
CA TYR A 102 5.39 -7.04 -4.56
C TYR A 102 5.62 -8.30 -5.39
N ALA A 103 6.55 -8.27 -6.34
CA ALA A 103 6.91 -9.40 -7.19
C ALA A 103 7.52 -10.60 -6.44
N LYS A 104 7.91 -10.44 -5.16
CA LYS A 104 8.39 -11.54 -4.31
C LYS A 104 7.25 -12.43 -3.79
N ALA A 105 5.98 -12.00 -3.93
CA ALA A 105 4.81 -12.73 -3.45
C ALA A 105 4.73 -14.16 -4.00
N ASN A 106 4.18 -15.07 -3.21
CA ASN A 106 4.04 -16.48 -3.60
C ASN A 106 3.08 -16.66 -4.78
N ALA A 107 2.08 -15.77 -4.88
CA ALA A 107 1.14 -15.74 -5.99
C ALA A 107 0.85 -14.30 -6.42
N ARG A 108 0.60 -14.11 -7.72
CA ARG A 108 0.11 -12.87 -8.32
C ARG A 108 -1.25 -13.16 -8.94
N VAL A 109 -2.23 -12.33 -8.63
CA VAL A 109 -3.54 -12.34 -9.27
C VAL A 109 -3.66 -11.03 -10.04
N SER A 110 -3.72 -11.13 -11.37
CA SER A 110 -3.88 -9.98 -12.25
C SER A 110 -5.35 -9.81 -12.62
N LEU A 111 -5.83 -8.58 -12.62
CA LEU A 111 -7.12 -8.20 -13.21
C LEU A 111 -6.84 -7.60 -14.59
N GLU A 112 -6.64 -8.48 -15.57
CA GLU A 112 -6.68 -8.14 -17.01
C GLU A 112 -8.09 -8.31 -17.56
#